data_AF-A0A7V4LR22-F1
#
_entry.id   AF-A0A7V4LR22-F1
#
_cell.length_a   1.000
_cell.length_b   1.000
_cell.length_c   1.000
_cell.angle_alpha   90.00
_cell.angle_beta   90.00
_cell.angle_gamma   90.00
#
_symmetry.space_group_name_H-M   'P 1'
#
loop_
_entity.id
_entity.type
_entity.pdbx_description
1 polymer ?
#
loop_
_entity_poly.entity_id
_entity_poly.type
_entity_poly.pdbx_seq_one_letter_code
_entity_poly.pdbx_strand_id
1 'polypeptide(L)' 'MQKKGKVYEITLTTDKPARDVYLNSASCDGWYDDNYFDMLPGRKYKITFYPKNDCSRLDDLRVVSLAGSYVPQGK' A
#
# COMPACT_ATOMS: atom_id res chain seq x y z
N MET A 1 -21.74 5.58 -16.79
CA MET A 1 -20.36 5.08 -16.89
C MET A 1 -19.48 6.00 -16.07
N GLN A 2 -18.97 5.56 -14.91
CA GLN A 2 -18.03 6.37 -14.13
C GLN A 2 -16.69 6.43 -14.88
N LYS A 3 -16.12 7.63 -15.00
CA LYS A 3 -14.80 7.87 -15.57
C LYS A 3 -13.80 7.03 -14.75
N LYS A 4 -13.15 6.04 -15.35
CA LYS A 4 -12.03 5.34 -14.68
C LYS A 4 -10.96 6.41 -14.42
N GLY A 5 -10.83 6.84 -13.17
CA GLY A 5 -9.70 7.66 -12.74
C GLY A 5 -8.39 6.94 -13.02
N LYS A 6 -7.27 7.67 -12.95
CA LYS A 6 -5.93 7.08 -13.07
C LYS A 6 -5.78 5.99 -11.99
N VAL A 7 -5.43 4.78 -12.41
CA VAL A 7 -5.08 3.68 -11.48
C VAL A 7 -3.59 3.69 -11.21
N TYR A 8 -3.19 3.22 -10.04
CA TYR A 8 -1.78 3.09 -9.66
C TYR A 8 -1.43 1.63 -9.44
N GLU A 9 -0.38 1.14 -10.11
CA GLU A 9 0.21 -0.16 -9.82
C GLU A 9 1.37 0.00 -8.84
N ILE A 10 1.25 -0.64 -7.69
CA ILE A 10 2.24 -0.62 -6.61
C ILE A 10 2.92 -1.99 -6.59
N THR A 11 4.25 -2.02 -6.70
CA THR A 11 5.03 -3.25 -6.56
C THR A 11 5.79 -3.23 -5.24
N LEU A 12 5.52 -4.22 -4.39
CA LEU A 12 6.18 -4.40 -3.11
C LEU A 12 7.07 -5.64 -3.11
N THR A 13 8.20 -5.55 -2.41
CA THR A 13 9.11 -6.65 -2.09
C THR A 13 9.61 -6.49 -0.67
N THR A 14 9.91 -7.60 0.00
CA THR A 14 10.50 -7.61 1.34
C THR A 14 11.70 -8.55 1.40
N ASP A 15 12.64 -8.27 2.30
CA ASP A 15 13.78 -9.13 2.63
C ASP A 15 13.50 -10.06 3.83
N LYS A 16 12.45 -9.75 4.62
CA LYS A 16 11.99 -10.51 5.79
C LYS A 16 10.50 -10.81 5.71
N PRO A 17 10.00 -11.85 6.40
CA PRO A 17 8.55 -12.06 6.50
C PRO A 17 7.87 -10.81 7.06
N ALA A 18 6.87 -10.30 6.34
CA ALA A 18 6.08 -9.15 6.78
C ALA A 18 4.62 -9.60 6.86
N ARG A 19 4.08 -9.63 8.08
CA ARG A 19 2.69 -10.03 8.34
C ARG A 19 1.76 -8.82 8.41
N ASP A 20 0.51 -9.03 8.01
CA ASP A 20 -0.56 -8.02 8.01
C ASP A 20 -0.10 -6.69 7.38
N VAL A 21 0.45 -6.76 6.17
CA VAL A 21 0.93 -5.58 5.44
C VAL A 21 -0.25 -4.71 5.07
N TYR A 22 -0.22 -3.49 5.60
CA TYR A 22 -1.23 -2.47 5.44
C TYR A 22 -0.69 -1.28 4.64
N LEU A 23 -1.42 -0.91 3.59
CA LEU A 23 -1.15 0.25 2.75
C LEU A 23 -2.17 1.35 3.01
N ASN A 24 -1.70 2.60 3.15
CA ASN A 24 -2.56 3.78 3.15
C ASN A 24 -1.87 5.02 2.55
N SER A 25 -2.68 6.00 2.16
CA SER A 25 -2.27 7.35 1.79
C SER A 25 -3.23 8.31 2.49
N ALA A 26 -2.72 9.41 3.02
CA ALA A 26 -3.53 10.43 3.69
C ALA A 26 -4.10 11.43 2.67
N SER A 27 -3.39 11.66 1.58
CA SER A 27 -3.73 12.63 0.54
C SER A 27 -4.72 12.10 -0.49
N CYS A 28 -4.86 10.78 -0.62
CA CYS A 28 -5.69 10.16 -1.64
C CYS A 28 -6.62 9.06 -1.11
N ASP A 29 -7.91 9.36 -1.14
CA ASP A 29 -8.97 8.40 -0.87
C ASP A 29 -9.17 7.42 -2.02
N GLY A 30 -9.35 6.14 -1.71
CA GLY A 30 -9.59 5.08 -2.68
C GLY A 30 -9.64 3.71 -2.03
N TRP A 31 -9.50 2.68 -2.85
CA TRP A 31 -9.39 1.30 -2.38
C TRP A 31 -8.25 0.57 -3.08
N TYR A 32 -7.67 -0.40 -2.38
CA TYR A 32 -6.68 -1.32 -2.91
C TYR A 32 -7.39 -2.63 -3.28
N ASP A 33 -6.94 -3.33 -4.33
CA ASP A 33 -7.43 -4.68 -4.64
C ASP A 33 -6.99 -5.73 -3.59
N ASP A 34 -5.87 -5.49 -2.92
CA ASP A 34 -5.37 -6.28 -1.81
C ASP A 34 -4.79 -5.38 -0.71
N ASN A 35 -5.09 -5.70 0.54
CA ASN A 35 -4.61 -5.01 1.73
C ASN A 35 -4.74 -5.96 2.93
N TYR A 36 -3.90 -5.78 3.95
CA TYR A 36 -3.78 -6.70 5.10
C TYR A 36 -3.34 -8.12 4.72
N PHE A 37 -2.33 -8.23 3.85
CA PHE A 37 -1.80 -9.52 3.39
C PHE A 37 -0.39 -9.81 3.94
N ASP A 38 0.01 -11.08 3.86
CA ASP A 38 1.35 -11.51 4.24
C ASP A 38 2.31 -11.49 3.05
N MET A 39 3.52 -10.97 3.27
CA MET A 39 4.61 -10.99 2.30
C MET A 39 5.73 -11.95 2.71
N LEU A 40 6.16 -12.75 1.73
CA LEU A 40 7.32 -13.64 1.85
C LEU A 40 8.58 -12.99 1.22
N PRO A 41 9.77 -13.23 1.80
CA PRO A 41 11.03 -12.70 1.28
C PRO A 41 11.26 -13.01 -0.21
N GLY A 42 11.74 -12.00 -0.95
CA GLY A 42 12.15 -12.14 -2.36
C GLY A 42 11.01 -12.27 -3.37
N ARG A 43 9.74 -12.37 -2.92
CA ARG A 43 8.57 -12.39 -3.81
C ARG A 43 8.10 -10.96 -4.14
N LYS A 44 7.68 -10.75 -5.37
CA LYS A 44 7.05 -9.50 -5.83
C LYS A 44 5.53 -9.60 -5.67
N TYR A 45 4.95 -8.63 -5.00
CA TYR A 45 3.51 -8.46 -4.83
C TYR A 45 3.08 -7.24 -5.63
N LYS A 46 2.04 -7.37 -6.45
CA LYS A 46 1.46 -6.27 -7.23
C LYS A 46 0.09 -5.94 -6.67
N ILE A 47 -0.10 -4.67 -6.29
CA ILE A 47 -1.33 -4.15 -5.70
C ILE A 47 -1.81 -3.02 -6.61
N THR A 48 -3.08 -3.01 -6.95
CA THR A 48 -3.72 -1.92 -7.69
C THR A 48 -4.47 -1.01 -6.73
N PHE A 49 -4.13 0.28 -6.76
CA PHE A 49 -4.91 1.31 -6.08
C PHE A 49 -5.85 2.01 -7.05
N TYR A 50 -7.11 2.12 -6.65
CA TYR A 50 -8.20 2.77 -7.37
C TYR A 50 -8.62 4.04 -6.60
N PRO A 51 -8.18 5.23 -7.04
CA PRO A 51 -8.59 6.48 -6.41
C PRO A 51 -10.09 6.71 -6.57
N LYS A 52 -10.74 7.15 -5.49
CA LYS A 52 -12.14 7.61 -5.51
C LYS A 52 -12.28 9.01 -6.09
N ASN A 53 -11.28 9.86 -5.85
CA ASN A 53 -11.21 11.24 -6.32
C ASN A 53 -9.99 11.44 -7.23
N ASP A 54 -9.88 12.62 -7.85
CA ASP A 54 -8.74 12.93 -8.72
C ASP A 54 -7.46 13.08 -7.88
N CYS A 55 -6.70 11.99 -7.82
CA CYS A 55 -5.43 11.88 -7.11
C CYS A 55 -4.32 11.89 -8.16
N SER A 56 -3.51 12.95 -8.19
CA SER A 56 -2.46 13.12 -9.21
C SER A 56 -1.18 12.33 -8.90
N ARG A 57 -0.89 12.08 -7.62
CA ARG A 57 0.32 11.40 -7.12
C ARG A 57 0.04 10.69 -5.78
N LEU A 58 0.83 9.64 -5.48
CA LEU A 58 0.83 8.90 -4.21
C LEU A 58 2.15 9.11 -3.44
N ASP A 59 2.59 10.36 -3.31
CA ASP A 59 3.90 10.67 -2.71
C ASP A 59 3.94 10.40 -1.18
N ASP A 60 2.78 10.26 -0.54
CA ASP A 60 2.63 10.01 0.89
C ASP A 60 2.22 8.55 1.22
N LEU A 61 2.36 7.63 0.27
CA LEU A 61 2.06 6.21 0.48
C LEU A 61 2.86 5.67 1.67
N ARG A 62 2.15 5.16 2.68
CA ARG A 62 2.74 4.44 3.80
C ARG A 62 2.43 2.96 3.67
N VAL A 63 3.44 2.16 4.01
CA VAL A 63 3.36 0.71 4.07
C VAL A 63 3.83 0.30 5.46
N VAL A 64 2.98 -0.38 6.22
CA VAL A 64 3.25 -0.83 7.58
C VAL A 64 2.97 -2.31 7.67
N SER A 65 3.78 -3.06 8.42
CA SER A 65 3.51 -4.45 8.77
C SER A 65 3.29 -4.58 10.27
N LEU A 66 2.76 -5.71 10.73
CA LEU A 66 2.60 -6.01 12.15
C LEU A 66 3.90 -5.86 12.93
N ALA A 67 5.03 -6.35 12.39
CA ALA A 67 6.31 -6.18 13.07
C ALA A 67 6.72 -4.70 13.14
N GLY A 68 6.47 -3.95 12.08
CA GLY A 68 6.75 -2.51 12.01
C GLY A 68 5.89 -1.66 12.94
N SER A 69 4.69 -2.11 13.33
CA SER A 69 3.81 -1.35 14.22
C SER A 69 4.25 -1.33 15.68
N TYR A 70 5.08 -2.29 16.11
CA TYR A 70 5.63 -2.34 17.48
C TYR A 70 7.00 -1.66 17.61
N VAL A 71 7.65 -1.31 16.50
CA VAL A 71 8.89 -0.53 16.53
C VAL A 71 8.52 0.94 16.74
N PRO A 72 8.97 1.59 17.83
CA PRO A 72 8.79 3.03 17.97
C PRO A 72 9.42 3.71 16.77
N GLN A 73 8.62 4.40 15.96
CA GLN A 73 9.16 5.35 15.00
C GLN A 73 9.90 6.39 15.85
N GLY A 74 11.23 6.44 15.73
CA GLY A 74 12.12 7.13 16.66
C GLY A 74 11.62 8.53 17.02
N LYS A 75 11.82 8.89 18.30
CA LYS A 75 11.78 10.28 18.77
C LYS A 75 12.83 11.13 18.06
#